data_AF-A4TWL4-F1
#
_entry.id   AF-A4TWL4-F1
#
_cell.length_a   1.000
_cell.length_b   1.000
_cell.length_c   1.000
_cell.angle_alpha   90.00
_cell.angle_beta   90.00
_cell.angle_gamma   90.00
#
_symmetry.space_group_name_H-M   'P 1'
#
loop_
_entity.id
_entity.type
_entity.pdbx_description
1 polymer ?
#
loop_
_entity_poly.entity_id
_entity_poly.type
_entity_poly.pdbx_seq_one_letter_code
_entity_poly.pdbx_strand_id
1 'polypeptide(L)' 'MRTELSGLAPLLLLDEVVAHLDETRRLALFDELAGLNAQSWMTGTDESMFAGLGDRAQFFRVADASVQPAT' A
#
# COMPACT_ATOMS: atom_id res chain seq x y z
N MET A 1 15.94 -3.08 -14.40
CA MET A 1 16.23 -2.10 -13.34
C MET A 1 16.92 -2.86 -12.21
N ARG A 2 18.27 -2.84 -12.14
CA ARG A 2 19.04 -3.50 -11.07
C ARG A 2 19.14 -2.51 -9.91
N THR A 3 18.39 -2.72 -8.84
CA THR A 3 18.58 -2.01 -7.56
C THR A 3 19.56 -2.80 -6.71
N GLU A 4 20.85 -2.58 -6.95
CA GLU A 4 21.92 -2.93 -6.00
C GLU A 4 21.91 -1.88 -4.88
N LEU A 5 20.96 -1.99 -3.94
CA LEU A 5 20.88 -1.17 -2.74
C LEU A 5 21.19 -2.05 -1.52
N SER A 6 22.47 -2.14 -1.20
CA SER A 6 23.02 -2.38 0.15
C SER A 6 22.11 -3.09 1.16
N GLY A 7 21.77 -4.37 0.99
CA GLY A 7 21.15 -5.20 2.05
C GLY A 7 19.85 -4.69 2.69
N LEU A 8 19.23 -3.63 2.15
CA LEU A 8 18.00 -3.03 2.65
C LEU A 8 16.88 -3.44 1.70
N ALA A 9 15.83 -4.06 2.23
CA ALA A 9 14.63 -4.33 1.45
C ALA A 9 14.08 -2.99 0.92
N PRO A 10 13.81 -2.87 -0.39
CA PRO A 10 13.40 -1.60 -0.98
C PRO A 10 12.06 -1.13 -0.39
N LEU A 11 11.93 0.19 -0.19
CA LEU A 11 10.66 0.83 0.17
C LEU A 11 9.98 1.36 -1.09
N LEU A 12 8.77 0.88 -1.37
CA LEU A 12 7.93 1.33 -2.47
C LEU A 12 6.85 2.28 -1.94
N LEU A 13 6.74 3.47 -2.54
CA LEU A 13 5.70 4.45 -2.23
C LEU A 13 4.78 4.59 -3.44
N LEU A 14 3.49 4.35 -3.25
CA LEU A 14 2.47 4.44 -4.29
C LEU A 14 1.44 5.48 -3.90
N ASP A 15 1.43 6.60 -4.61
CA ASP A 15 0.54 7.72 -4.30
C ASP A 15 -0.78 7.58 -5.06
N GLU A 16 -1.89 7.46 -4.32
CA GLU A 16 -3.28 7.39 -4.81
C GLU A 16 -3.55 6.38 -5.96
N VAL A 17 -2.68 5.39 -6.13
CA VAL A 17 -2.76 4.44 -7.25
C VAL A 17 -4.07 3.63 -7.23
N VAL A 18 -4.56 3.30 -6.03
CA VAL A 18 -5.72 2.42 -5.84
C VAL A 18 -7.00 3.07 -6.35
N ALA A 19 -7.12 4.40 -6.28
CA ALA A 19 -8.28 5.15 -6.79
C ALA A 19 -8.42 5.10 -8.32
N HIS A 20 -7.33 4.79 -9.03
CA HIS A 20 -7.29 4.75 -10.49
C HIS A 20 -7.53 3.33 -11.05
N LEU A 21 -7.74 2.34 -10.19
CA LEU A 21 -7.84 0.94 -10.57
C LEU A 21 -9.25 0.40 -10.32
N ASP A 22 -9.71 -0.45 -11.24
CA ASP A 22 -10.89 -1.28 -11.01
C ASP A 22 -10.63 -2.32 -9.89
N GLU A 23 -11.70 -2.91 -9.35
CA GLU A 23 -11.61 -3.90 -8.26
C GLU A 23 -10.65 -5.05 -8.55
N THR A 24 -10.74 -5.65 -9.74
CA THR A 24 -9.89 -6.76 -10.16
C THR A 24 -8.42 -6.36 -10.17
N ARG A 25 -8.09 -5.18 -10.69
CA ARG A 25 -6.72 -4.67 -10.72
C ARG A 25 -6.19 -4.31 -9.35
N ARG A 26 -7.02 -3.78 -8.46
CA ARG A 26 -6.64 -3.51 -7.06
C ARG A 26 -6.25 -4.80 -6.34
N LEU A 27 -7.07 -5.84 -6.47
CA LEU A 27 -6.77 -7.15 -5.88
C LEU A 27 -5.46 -7.73 -6.42
N ALA A 28 -5.26 -7.71 -7.74
CA ALA A 28 -4.01 -8.17 -8.35
C ALA A 28 -2.80 -7.37 -7.87
N LEU A 29 -2.91 -6.04 -7.76
CA LEU A 29 -1.86 -5.19 -7.21
C LEU A 29 -1.51 -5.61 -5.77
N PHE A 30 -2.51 -5.82 -4.91
CA PHE A 30 -2.28 -6.21 -3.52
C PHE A 30 -1.58 -7.56 -3.40
N ASP A 31 -1.93 -8.52 -4.26
CA ASP A 31 -1.28 -9.83 -4.28
C ASP A 31 0.17 -9.74 -4.76
N GLU A 32 0.46 -8.95 -5.79
CA GLU A 32 1.83 -8.68 -6.25
C GLU A 32 2.67 -7.97 -5.17
N LEU A 33 2.11 -6.98 -4.49
CA LEU A 33 2.79 -6.26 -3.41
C LEU A 33 3.07 -7.15 -2.19
N ALA A 34 2.15 -8.08 -1.87
CA ALA A 34 2.36 -9.05 -0.80
C ALA A 34 3.43 -10.09 -1.15
N GLY A 35 3.57 -10.43 -2.44
CA GLY A 35 4.64 -11.30 -2.93
C GLY A 35 6.00 -10.62 -3.10
N LEU A 36 6.02 -9.28 -3.11
CA LEU A 36 7.23 -8.49 -3.22
C LEU A 36 8.00 -8.54 -1.88
N ASN A 37 9.28 -8.92 -1.91
CA ASN A 37 10.15 -8.86 -0.73
C ASN A 37 10.62 -7.42 -0.44
N ALA A 38 9.66 -6.53 -0.21
CA ALA A 38 9.82 -5.09 -0.11
C ALA A 38 8.76 -4.51 0.82
N GLN A 39 9.09 -3.40 1.49
CA GLN A 39 8.08 -2.66 2.24
C GLN A 39 7.31 -1.78 1.26
N SER A 40 5.97 -1.85 1.26
CA SER A 40 5.13 -1.08 0.33
C SER A 40 4.16 -0.19 1.11
N TRP A 41 4.14 1.09 0.80
CA TRP A 41 3.22 2.08 1.38
C TRP A 41 2.34 2.63 0.28
N MET A 42 1.05 2.74 0.58
CA MET A 42 0.05 3.26 -0.34
C MET A 42 -0.73 4.38 0.34
N THR A 43 -1.10 5.40 -0.41
CA THR A 43 -2.02 6.46 0.03
C THR A 43 -3.35 6.33 -0.71
N GLY A 44 -4.41 6.82 -0.08
CA GLY A 44 -5.73 6.92 -0.69
C GLY A 44 -6.70 7.63 0.24
N THR A 45 -7.79 8.12 -0.33
CA THR A 45 -8.77 8.96 0.36
C THR A 45 -9.96 8.17 0.95
N ASP A 46 -10.20 6.95 0.49
CA ASP A 46 -11.29 6.08 0.94
C ASP A 46 -10.75 4.71 1.38
N GLU A 47 -11.09 4.31 2.60
CA GLU A 47 -10.73 3.01 3.20
C GLU A 47 -11.36 1.83 2.45
N SER A 48 -12.54 2.02 1.85
CA SER A 48 -13.25 0.98 1.09
C SER A 48 -12.42 0.49 -0.09
N MET A 49 -11.53 1.35 -0.61
CA MET A 49 -10.65 1.02 -1.71
C MET A 49 -9.61 -0.05 -1.35
N PHE A 50 -9.30 -0.18 -0.06
CA PHE A 50 -8.29 -1.08 0.48
C PHE A 50 -8.88 -2.31 1.19
N ALA A 51 -10.21 -2.48 1.19
CA ALA A 51 -10.88 -3.60 1.87
C ALA A 51 -10.31 -4.99 1.47
N GLY A 52 -9.82 -5.14 0.23
CA GLY A 52 -9.19 -6.37 -0.27
C GLY A 52 -7.83 -6.72 0.35
N LEU A 53 -7.19 -5.81 1.11
CA LEU A 53 -5.98 -6.13 1.87
C LEU A 53 -6.31 -6.87 3.16
N GLY A 54 -7.45 -6.58 3.80
CA GLY A 54 -7.82 -7.15 5.10
C GLY A 54 -6.69 -7.04 6.12
N ASP A 55 -6.37 -8.14 6.80
CA ASP A 55 -5.32 -8.19 7.83
C ASP A 55 -3.88 -8.20 7.28
N ARG A 56 -3.70 -8.14 5.95
CA ARG A 56 -2.37 -8.17 5.30
C ARG A 56 -1.65 -6.83 5.36
N ALA A 57 -2.32 -5.75 5.76
CA ALA A 57 -1.75 -4.41 5.81
C ALA A 57 -2.04 -3.71 7.13
N GLN A 58 -1.16 -2.78 7.48
CA GLN A 58 -1.40 -1.83 8.56
C GLN A 58 -2.03 -0.57 7.97
N PHE A 59 -3.12 -0.12 8.58
CA PHE A 59 -3.82 1.06 8.15
C PHE A 59 -3.53 2.24 9.07
N PHE A 60 -3.27 3.39 8.47
CA PHE A 60 -3.06 4.64 9.19
C PHE A 60 -3.99 5.69 8.62
N ARG A 61 -4.75 6.35 9.49
CA ARG A 61 -5.56 7.51 9.14
C ARG A 61 -4.73 8.76 9.36
N VAL A 62 -4.63 9.58 8.31
CA VAL A 62 -3.99 10.90 8.37
C VAL A 62 -5.07 11.97 8.28
N ALA A 63 -5.25 12.73 9.36
CA ALA A 63 -6.23 13.81 9.44
C ALA A 63 -5.76 14.84 10.47
N ASP A 64 -6.13 16.11 10.28
CA ASP A 64 -5.85 17.20 11.24
C ASP A 64 -4.36 17.31 11.63
N ALA A 65 -3.47 17.16 10.65
CA ALA A 65 -2.00 17.11 10.84
C ALA A 65 -1.53 16.03 11.85
N SER A 66 -2.33 14.98 12.04
CA SER A 66 -2.04 13.84 12.91
C SER A 66 -2.11 12.53 12.14
N VAL A 67 -1.37 11.52 12.61
CA VAL A 67 -1.39 10.16 12.09
C VAL A 67 -1.81 9.23 13.21
N GLN A 68 -2.84 8.43 12.97
CA GLN A 68 -3.38 7.47 13.94
C GLN A 68 -3.55 6.10 13.28
N PRO A 69 -3.29 4.98 13.97
CA PRO A 69 -3.67 3.67 13.47
C PRO A 69 -5.19 3.63 13.21
N ALA A 70 -5.60 3.16 12.04
CA ALA A 70 -7.02 2.86 11.80
C ALA A 70 -7.35 1.56 12.56
N THR A 71 -8.42 1.60 13.36
CA THR A 71 -8.86 0.48 14.21
C THR A 71 -9.93 -0.34 13.49
#